data_AF-A0A2E2RJZ4-F1
#
_entry.id   AF-A0A2E2RJZ4-F1
#
_cell.length_a   1.000
_cell.length_b   1.000
_cell.length_c   1.000
_cell.angle_alpha   90.00
_cell.angle_beta   90.00
_cell.angle_gamma   90.00
#
_symmetry.space_group_name_H-M   'P 1'
#
loop_
_entity.id
_entity.type
_entity.pdbx_description
1 polymer ?
#
loop_
_entity_poly.entity_id
_entity_poly.type
_entity_poly.pdbx_seq_one_letter_code
_entity_poly.pdbx_strand_id
1 'polypeptide(L)'
;MTNSRSVTAVGPYRFDRDANELTDDEGRSTALRPQTGTVLAVLLDNAGSVVTKDHLMKTVWPDTFVTDDSLVQCISEIRRALGPEASTLLKTVPKKGYRLDLAWAGGGTQEGPASTSRGRFAAAVTAGVVVLLLGVFAAWWAMRPAPDNPVQTIAVLPFANASGDAAQAYFASGVAEDLIVGLSKVSDLRVVSRGASFSLDADAMDIREIADILNADYVLEGSVRRNGGALRVSAALVNGETGENAWAERYDGSTEDIFAFQETLLNSLMSVLTVRLSRAERERLGINGTRDVAAYDAYLRGRELENLYTRETNLQAEEALKTAIRLDPDYALPHAHLSQVYSFRAENKWVDPTGPTVDRAMEHARRAVSLDDRLPFAHFALGRLHTRSFSPDFKIAIAEFRRAIELDPNYVDAYMFLANTYIFDGRAEEALPLIAEGFARNPIAPYWYHLAEGMAAYFLGDYDKAEASLTVAKDRNPTAPYPYRFLIATYGQLEQVDDADWMAMEYEALGRSATVSALLETASIQDAAYREIFAEGFRKAGLPE
;
A
#
# COMPACT_ATOMS: atom_id res chain seq x y z
N MET A 1 42.05 -53.28 7.12
CA MET A 1 41.00 -53.25 6.09
C MET A 1 39.84 -52.42 6.62
N THR A 2 39.68 -51.19 6.16
CA THR A 2 38.50 -50.30 6.33
C THR A 2 38.83 -48.96 5.66
N ASN A 3 38.00 -48.29 4.87
CA ASN A 3 37.08 -48.70 3.81
C ASN A 3 37.06 -47.51 2.83
N SER A 4 37.71 -47.64 1.66
CA SER A 4 37.94 -46.55 0.68
C SER A 4 36.67 -46.18 -0.13
N ARG A 5 35.53 -45.92 0.53
CA ARG A 5 34.23 -45.71 -0.14
C ARG A 5 33.47 -44.40 0.19
N SER A 6 33.98 -43.52 1.04
CA SER A 6 33.28 -42.26 1.39
C SER A 6 33.49 -41.12 0.38
N VAL A 7 34.53 -41.18 -0.47
CA VAL A 7 34.86 -40.12 -1.43
C VAL A 7 34.36 -40.47 -2.83
N THR A 8 33.47 -39.64 -3.39
CA THR A 8 32.87 -39.80 -4.73
C THR A 8 33.29 -38.67 -5.66
N ALA A 9 33.62 -38.97 -6.93
CA ALA A 9 33.96 -37.94 -7.91
C ALA A 9 32.69 -37.22 -8.43
N VAL A 10 32.78 -35.90 -8.58
CA VAL A 10 31.73 -35.00 -9.09
C VAL A 10 32.35 -34.07 -10.13
N GLY A 11 32.53 -34.56 -11.37
CA GLY A 11 33.31 -33.82 -12.37
C GLY A 11 34.78 -33.66 -11.93
N PRO A 12 35.35 -32.45 -11.91
CA PRO A 12 36.71 -32.18 -11.41
C PRO A 12 36.81 -32.08 -9.88
N TYR A 13 35.73 -32.41 -9.16
CA TYR A 13 35.67 -32.34 -7.71
C TYR A 13 35.60 -33.73 -7.06
N ARG A 14 36.02 -33.82 -5.80
CA ARG A 14 35.89 -35.01 -4.95
C ARG A 14 35.05 -34.65 -3.73
N PHE A 15 33.92 -35.32 -3.57
CA PHE A 15 33.03 -35.14 -2.43
C PHE A 15 33.26 -36.24 -1.39
N ASP A 16 33.71 -35.86 -0.19
CA ASP A 16 33.78 -36.75 0.97
C ASP A 16 32.45 -36.69 1.74
N ARG A 17 31.71 -37.81 1.72
CA ARG A 17 30.39 -37.92 2.36
C ARG A 17 30.45 -37.89 3.89
N ASP A 18 31.56 -38.32 4.49
CA ASP A 18 31.69 -38.36 5.95
C ASP A 18 32.08 -36.99 6.50
N ALA A 19 32.91 -36.26 5.77
CA ALA A 19 33.33 -34.89 6.11
C ALA A 19 32.37 -33.80 5.62
N ASN A 20 31.47 -34.10 4.67
CA ASN A 20 30.69 -33.14 3.91
C ASN A 20 31.56 -32.07 3.23
N GLU A 21 32.70 -32.49 2.68
CA GLU A 21 33.68 -31.61 2.05
C GLU A 21 33.82 -31.89 0.55
N LEU A 22 33.89 -30.82 -0.24
CA LEU A 22 34.15 -30.88 -1.68
C LEU A 22 35.55 -30.33 -1.96
N THR A 23 36.43 -31.17 -2.51
CA THR A 23 37.81 -30.81 -2.85
C THR A 23 37.98 -30.72 -4.36
N ASP A 24 38.54 -29.61 -4.86
CA ASP A 24 38.87 -29.45 -6.28
C ASP A 24 40.19 -30.17 -6.67
N ASP A 25 40.48 -30.26 -7.97
CA ASP A 25 41.72 -30.85 -8.48
C ASP A 25 43.00 -30.10 -8.05
N GLU A 26 42.88 -28.86 -7.57
CA GLU A 26 43.98 -28.06 -7.00
C GLU A 26 44.18 -28.30 -5.49
N GLY A 27 43.34 -29.14 -4.88
CA GLY A 27 43.41 -29.52 -3.46
C GLY A 27 42.74 -28.54 -2.49
N ARG A 28 41.94 -27.58 -2.98
CA ARG A 28 41.16 -26.66 -2.13
C ARG A 28 39.86 -27.34 -1.71
N SER A 29 39.65 -27.44 -0.39
CA SER A 29 38.43 -28.00 0.21
C SER A 29 37.40 -26.91 0.55
N THR A 30 36.13 -27.17 0.23
CA THR A 30 34.97 -26.37 0.60
C THR A 30 34.01 -27.22 1.43
N ALA A 31 33.79 -26.85 2.69
CA ALA A 31 32.84 -27.54 3.56
C ALA A 31 31.39 -27.17 3.23
N LEU A 32 30.52 -28.18 3.16
CA LEU A 32 29.07 -28.06 2.99
C LEU A 32 28.36 -28.27 4.32
N ARG A 33 27.21 -27.62 4.51
CA ARG A 33 26.33 -27.91 5.65
C ARG A 33 25.86 -29.37 5.61
N PRO A 34 25.55 -30.01 6.75
CA PRO A 34 25.15 -31.42 6.77
C PRO A 34 23.97 -31.73 5.83
N GLN A 35 22.91 -30.93 5.84
CA GLN A 35 21.76 -31.14 4.95
C GLN A 35 22.12 -30.92 3.46
N THR A 36 22.97 -29.94 3.17
CA THR A 36 23.49 -29.67 1.82
C THR A 36 24.34 -30.83 1.29
N GLY A 37 25.18 -31.42 2.15
CA GLY A 37 25.95 -32.62 1.84
C GLY A 37 25.06 -33.84 1.59
N THR A 38 24.01 -34.04 2.40
CA THR A 38 23.02 -35.10 2.17
C THR A 38 22.27 -34.93 0.85
N VAL A 39 21.87 -33.70 0.49
CA VAL A 39 21.26 -33.41 -0.84
C VAL A 39 22.21 -33.81 -1.96
N LEU A 40 23.49 -33.44 -1.88
CA LEU A 40 24.49 -33.82 -2.88
C LEU A 40 24.70 -35.34 -2.94
N ALA A 41 24.70 -36.03 -1.80
CA ALA A 41 24.81 -37.49 -1.75
C ALA A 41 23.62 -38.17 -2.45
N VAL A 42 22.38 -37.73 -2.20
CA VAL A 42 21.18 -38.28 -2.85
C VAL A 42 21.21 -38.03 -4.36
N LEU A 43 21.68 -36.87 -4.81
CA LEU A 43 21.85 -36.56 -6.22
C LEU A 43 22.94 -37.41 -6.88
N LEU A 44 24.04 -37.71 -6.17
CA LEU A 44 25.10 -38.59 -6.65
C LEU A 44 24.63 -40.04 -6.77
N ASP A 45 23.84 -40.52 -5.82
CA ASP A 45 23.26 -41.87 -5.85
C ASP A 45 22.28 -42.05 -7.01
N ASN A 46 21.75 -40.96 -7.55
CA ASN A 46 20.83 -40.91 -8.69
C ASN A 46 21.43 -40.19 -9.91
N ALA A 47 22.77 -40.13 -10.03
CA ALA A 47 23.44 -39.40 -11.09
C ALA A 47 22.93 -39.82 -12.49
N GLY A 48 22.71 -38.83 -13.36
CA GLY A 48 22.13 -38.99 -14.69
C GLY A 48 20.61 -39.11 -14.73
N SER A 49 19.93 -39.23 -13.58
CA SER A 49 18.46 -39.28 -13.48
C SER A 49 17.89 -38.04 -12.79
N VAL A 50 16.67 -37.64 -13.16
CA VAL A 50 15.98 -36.52 -12.50
C VAL A 50 15.44 -36.98 -11.15
N VAL A 51 15.89 -36.35 -10.08
CA VAL A 51 15.37 -36.56 -8.72
C VAL A 51 14.33 -35.49 -8.42
N THR A 52 13.13 -35.92 -8.00
CA THR A 52 12.03 -34.98 -7.73
C THR A 52 12.26 -34.20 -6.44
N LYS A 53 11.68 -33.00 -6.36
CA LYS A 53 11.71 -32.19 -5.13
C LYS A 53 11.13 -32.96 -3.95
N ASP A 54 9.96 -33.56 -4.10
CA ASP A 54 9.31 -34.35 -3.05
C ASP A 54 10.20 -35.50 -2.54
N HIS A 55 10.95 -36.15 -3.43
CA HIS A 55 11.87 -37.21 -3.04
C HIS A 55 13.07 -36.65 -2.26
N LEU A 56 13.65 -35.54 -2.71
CA LEU A 56 14.75 -34.87 -1.97
C LEU A 56 14.27 -34.38 -0.61
N MET A 57 13.08 -33.78 -0.54
CA MET A 57 12.49 -33.28 0.69
C MET A 57 12.25 -34.41 1.69
N LYS A 58 11.63 -35.51 1.24
CA LYS A 58 11.33 -36.66 2.10
C LYS A 58 12.57 -37.43 2.55
N THR A 59 13.60 -37.50 1.72
CA THR A 59 14.83 -38.24 2.05
C THR A 59 15.75 -37.45 2.98
N VAL A 60 15.85 -36.12 2.79
CA VAL A 60 16.76 -35.28 3.58
C VAL A 60 16.11 -34.79 4.88
N TRP A 61 14.78 -34.60 4.90
CA TRP A 61 14.02 -34.15 6.07
C TRP A 61 12.81 -35.08 6.36
N PRO A 62 13.02 -36.35 6.73
CA PRO A 62 11.92 -37.31 6.92
C PRO A 62 10.95 -36.95 8.06
N ASP A 63 11.44 -36.29 9.11
CA ASP A 63 10.69 -35.98 10.34
C ASP A 63 10.68 -34.47 10.66
N THR A 64 10.81 -33.60 9.65
CA THR A 64 10.85 -32.15 9.86
C THR A 64 10.07 -31.44 8.76
N PHE A 65 9.17 -30.54 9.15
CA PHE A 65 8.44 -29.71 8.19
C PHE A 65 9.34 -28.57 7.73
N VAL A 66 9.76 -28.60 6.46
CA VAL A 66 10.59 -27.57 5.82
C VAL A 66 9.91 -27.10 4.54
N THR A 67 10.05 -25.82 4.21
CA THR A 67 9.55 -25.25 2.95
C THR A 67 10.50 -25.55 1.79
N ASP A 68 10.01 -25.43 0.56
CA ASP A 68 10.79 -25.60 -0.68
C ASP A 68 12.09 -24.76 -0.71
N ASP A 69 12.12 -23.62 -0.02
CA ASP A 69 13.28 -22.72 0.09
C ASP A 69 14.49 -23.41 0.72
N SER A 70 14.27 -24.36 1.64
CA SER A 70 15.36 -25.12 2.27
C SER A 70 16.13 -25.97 1.25
N LEU A 71 15.41 -26.58 0.30
CA LEU A 71 16.02 -27.33 -0.80
C LEU A 71 16.68 -26.40 -1.81
N VAL A 72 16.06 -25.27 -2.13
CA VAL A 72 16.64 -24.26 -3.04
C VAL A 72 17.97 -23.72 -2.49
N GLN A 73 18.05 -23.46 -1.18
CA GLN A 73 19.28 -23.03 -0.53
C GLN A 73 20.38 -24.09 -0.62
N CYS A 74 20.06 -25.36 -0.36
CA CYS A 74 21.02 -26.47 -0.50
C CYS A 74 21.56 -26.56 -1.93
N ILE A 75 20.69 -26.46 -2.94
CA ILE A 75 21.11 -26.50 -4.35
C ILE A 75 21.98 -25.29 -4.72
N SER A 76 21.67 -24.10 -4.22
CA SER A 76 22.48 -22.89 -4.42
C SER A 76 23.88 -23.04 -3.81
N GLU A 77 23.98 -23.59 -2.61
CA GLU A 77 25.27 -23.86 -1.94
C GLU A 77 26.11 -24.88 -2.69
N ILE A 78 25.50 -25.97 -3.18
CA ILE A 78 26.19 -26.96 -4.02
C ILE A 78 26.72 -26.29 -5.29
N ARG A 79 25.91 -25.45 -5.95
CA ARG A 79 26.35 -24.72 -7.16
C ARG A 79 27.50 -23.78 -6.88
N ARG A 80 27.46 -23.05 -5.77
CA ARG A 80 28.56 -22.17 -5.37
C ARG A 80 29.84 -22.97 -5.11
N ALA A 81 29.73 -24.15 -4.50
CA ALA A 81 30.87 -25.02 -4.23
C ALA A 81 31.45 -25.67 -5.51
N LEU A 82 30.59 -26.00 -6.49
CA LEU A 82 31.00 -26.55 -7.79
C LEU A 82 31.51 -25.50 -8.78
N GLY A 83 31.51 -24.21 -8.41
CA GLY A 83 32.15 -23.16 -9.18
C GLY A 83 31.64 -23.02 -10.62
N PRO A 84 32.52 -22.70 -11.60
CA PRO A 84 32.17 -22.50 -13.00
C PRO A 84 31.48 -23.72 -13.66
N GLU A 85 31.74 -24.93 -13.17
CA GLU A 85 31.21 -26.17 -13.72
C GLU A 85 29.78 -26.47 -13.24
N ALA A 86 29.26 -25.72 -12.27
CA ALA A 86 27.98 -25.96 -11.61
C ALA A 86 26.77 -26.02 -12.55
N SER A 87 26.71 -25.13 -13.56
CA SER A 87 25.61 -25.10 -14.54
C SER A 87 25.63 -26.31 -15.47
N THR A 88 26.79 -26.93 -15.64
CA THR A 88 26.98 -28.11 -16.49
C THR A 88 26.66 -29.38 -15.71
N LEU A 89 27.14 -29.46 -14.47
CA LEU A 89 27.02 -30.64 -13.61
C LEU A 89 25.65 -30.74 -12.93
N LEU A 90 25.06 -29.63 -12.44
CA LEU A 90 23.81 -29.65 -11.67
C LEU A 90 22.68 -28.85 -12.33
N LYS A 91 21.83 -29.54 -13.08
CA LYS A 91 20.74 -28.95 -13.86
C LYS A 91 19.42 -28.94 -13.10
N THR A 92 18.71 -27.82 -13.19
CA THR A 92 17.30 -27.74 -12.80
C THR A 92 16.45 -28.19 -13.97
N VAL A 93 15.56 -29.16 -13.74
CA VAL A 93 14.55 -29.59 -14.71
C VAL A 93 13.22 -28.96 -14.32
N PRO A 94 12.71 -27.98 -15.09
CA PRO A 94 11.51 -27.22 -14.74
C PRO A 94 10.33 -28.14 -14.39
N LYS A 95 9.65 -27.84 -13.29
CA LYS A 95 8.48 -28.58 -12.76
C LYS A 95 8.72 -30.07 -12.44
N LYS A 96 9.98 -30.55 -12.46
CA LYS A 96 10.30 -31.97 -12.21
C LYS A 96 11.32 -32.18 -11.08
N GLY A 97 12.36 -31.36 -10.98
CA GLY A 97 13.37 -31.49 -9.92
C GLY A 97 14.79 -31.19 -10.40
N TYR A 98 15.78 -31.93 -9.91
CA TYR A 98 17.20 -31.69 -10.17
C TYR A 98 17.88 -32.92 -10.74
N ARG A 99 18.88 -32.72 -11.59
CA ARG A 99 19.68 -33.79 -12.18
C ARG A 99 21.16 -33.45 -12.11
N LEU A 100 21.95 -34.40 -11.62
CA LEU A 100 23.40 -34.31 -11.59
C LEU A 100 24.00 -35.13 -12.74
N ASP A 101 24.63 -34.46 -13.71
CA ASP A 101 25.24 -35.08 -14.89
C ASP A 101 26.77 -35.18 -14.67
N LEU A 102 27.31 -36.40 -14.51
CA LEU A 102 28.74 -36.64 -14.24
C LEU A 102 29.63 -36.71 -15.50
N ALA A 103 29.06 -36.55 -16.69
CA ALA A 103 29.80 -36.63 -17.96
C ALA A 103 30.63 -35.36 -18.18
N TRP A 104 31.85 -35.36 -17.68
CA TRP A 104 32.88 -34.37 -18.00
C TRP A 104 33.68 -34.83 -19.23
N ALA A 105 33.57 -34.10 -20.34
CA ALA A 105 34.49 -34.24 -21.48
C ALA A 105 35.58 -33.16 -21.33
N GLY A 106 36.75 -33.53 -20.79
CA GLY A 106 37.87 -32.62 -20.60
C GLY A 106 38.82 -32.54 -21.80
N GLY A 107 39.50 -31.40 -21.96
CA GLY A 107 40.85 -31.32 -22.55
C GLY A 107 41.00 -30.44 -23.79
N GLY A 108 41.72 -29.32 -23.65
CA GLY A 108 42.17 -28.47 -24.74
C GLY A 108 43.38 -27.61 -24.34
N THR A 109 44.49 -28.27 -24.02
CA THR A 109 45.81 -27.68 -23.77
C THR A 109 46.40 -27.15 -25.09
N GLN A 110 46.84 -25.89 -25.12
CA GLN A 110 47.69 -25.35 -26.19
C GLN A 110 49.12 -25.20 -25.66
N GLU A 111 50.07 -25.92 -26.26
CA GLU A 111 51.51 -25.88 -25.97
C GLU A 111 52.24 -24.73 -26.72
N GLY A 112 53.03 -23.95 -25.98
CA GLY A 112 54.38 -23.42 -26.35
C GLY A 112 54.51 -22.29 -27.39
N PRO A 113 55.52 -21.39 -27.25
CA PRO A 113 56.90 -21.77 -26.95
C PRO A 113 57.59 -21.00 -25.80
N ALA A 114 58.72 -21.56 -25.38
CA ALA A 114 59.56 -21.18 -24.25
C ALA A 114 60.25 -19.80 -24.36
N SER A 115 60.47 -19.13 -23.22
CA SER A 115 61.83 -18.89 -22.67
C SER A 115 61.86 -17.96 -21.44
N THR A 116 62.68 -18.38 -20.46
CA THR A 116 63.58 -17.59 -19.59
C THR A 116 63.09 -16.42 -18.72
N SER A 117 63.11 -16.68 -17.42
CA SER A 117 63.71 -15.91 -16.31
C SER A 117 63.68 -14.37 -16.27
N ARG A 118 63.25 -13.89 -15.09
CA ARG A 118 63.69 -12.69 -14.35
C ARG A 118 63.27 -11.30 -14.86
N GLY A 119 62.58 -10.58 -13.97
CA GLY A 119 62.94 -9.19 -13.67
C GLY A 119 61.82 -8.14 -13.70
N ARG A 120 61.15 -7.97 -12.55
CA ARG A 120 60.71 -6.68 -11.97
C ARG A 120 60.51 -5.50 -12.96
N PHE A 121 59.40 -5.39 -13.70
CA PHE A 121 59.03 -4.09 -14.33
C PHE A 121 57.54 -3.91 -14.75
N ALA A 122 56.58 -4.70 -14.23
CA ALA A 122 55.18 -4.63 -14.66
C ALA A 122 54.18 -4.13 -13.59
N ALA A 123 54.60 -3.23 -12.69
CA ALA A 123 53.70 -2.64 -11.69
C ALA A 123 53.08 -1.29 -12.12
N ALA A 124 53.55 -0.68 -13.22
CA ALA A 124 53.10 0.66 -13.63
C ALA A 124 51.98 0.67 -14.68
N VAL A 125 51.80 -0.42 -15.46
CA VAL A 125 50.79 -0.45 -16.54
C VAL A 125 49.44 -1.01 -16.06
N THR A 126 49.43 -1.87 -15.04
CA THR A 126 48.20 -2.42 -14.44
C THR A 126 47.45 -1.41 -13.57
N ALA A 127 48.15 -0.50 -12.88
CA ALA A 127 47.49 0.57 -12.12
C ALA A 127 46.78 1.57 -13.04
N GLY A 128 47.38 1.90 -14.19
CA GLY A 128 46.78 2.81 -15.17
C GLY A 128 45.49 2.25 -15.76
N VAL A 129 45.47 0.97 -16.14
CA VAL A 129 44.27 0.31 -16.72
C VAL A 129 43.19 0.10 -15.68
N VAL A 130 43.52 -0.23 -14.43
CA VAL A 130 42.52 -0.35 -13.35
C VAL A 130 41.94 1.01 -12.99
N VAL A 131 42.74 2.09 -12.94
CA VAL A 131 42.23 3.45 -12.70
C VAL A 131 41.40 3.96 -13.90
N LEU A 132 41.78 3.62 -15.13
CA LEU A 132 40.97 3.95 -16.32
C LEU A 132 39.68 3.13 -16.38
N LEU A 133 39.69 1.84 -16.02
CA LEU A 133 38.49 1.01 -15.96
C LEU A 133 37.59 1.40 -14.79
N LEU A 134 38.14 1.78 -13.64
CA LEU A 134 37.37 2.33 -12.52
C LEU A 134 36.86 3.74 -12.85
N GLY A 135 37.63 4.56 -13.58
CA GLY A 135 37.21 5.88 -14.05
C GLY A 135 36.13 5.80 -15.13
N VAL A 136 36.24 4.85 -16.07
CA VAL A 136 35.23 4.57 -17.10
C VAL A 136 34.01 3.89 -16.48
N PHE A 137 34.17 3.03 -15.47
CA PHE A 137 33.05 2.45 -14.73
C PHE A 137 32.35 3.51 -13.85
N ALA A 138 33.10 4.39 -13.19
CA ALA A 138 32.54 5.50 -12.41
C ALA A 138 31.89 6.56 -13.31
N ALA A 139 32.49 6.87 -14.48
CA ALA A 139 31.88 7.73 -15.47
C ALA A 139 30.67 7.06 -16.12
N TRP A 140 30.71 5.77 -16.43
CA TRP A 140 29.56 5.01 -16.91
C TRP A 140 28.46 4.90 -15.86
N TRP A 141 28.79 4.80 -14.57
CA TRP A 141 27.84 4.80 -13.46
C TRP A 141 27.27 6.20 -13.17
N ALA A 142 28.07 7.26 -13.33
CA ALA A 142 27.63 8.66 -13.20
C ALA A 142 26.92 9.20 -14.45
N MET A 143 27.17 8.59 -15.63
CA MET A 143 26.51 8.86 -16.90
C MET A 143 25.43 7.83 -17.23
N ARG A 144 25.20 6.82 -16.38
CA ARG A 144 23.91 6.14 -16.36
C ARG A 144 22.91 7.26 -16.08
N PRO A 145 21.89 7.45 -16.92
CA PRO A 145 20.80 8.30 -16.50
C PRO A 145 20.38 7.74 -15.14
N ALA A 146 20.43 8.58 -14.10
CA ALA A 146 19.62 8.27 -12.93
C ALA A 146 18.24 7.95 -13.51
N PRO A 147 17.56 6.87 -13.11
CA PRO A 147 16.15 6.77 -13.44
C PRO A 147 15.58 8.14 -13.06
N ASP A 148 14.92 8.84 -13.99
CA ASP A 148 14.26 10.11 -13.71
C ASP A 148 13.33 9.80 -12.54
N ASN A 149 13.77 10.03 -11.29
CA ASN A 149 13.43 9.16 -10.15
C ASN A 149 11.93 8.89 -10.15
N PRO A 150 11.46 7.74 -10.70
CA PRO A 150 10.04 7.54 -10.87
C PRO A 150 9.49 7.49 -9.46
N VAL A 151 8.54 8.36 -9.16
CA VAL A 151 7.88 8.43 -7.85
C VAL A 151 7.51 6.99 -7.47
N GLN A 152 8.14 6.46 -6.42
CA GLN A 152 7.92 5.07 -6.03
C GLN A 152 6.52 4.97 -5.42
N THR A 153 5.76 3.98 -5.87
CA THR A 153 4.45 3.69 -5.33
C THR A 153 4.57 2.63 -4.25
N ILE A 154 4.06 2.94 -3.05
CA ILE A 154 3.98 2.01 -1.93
C ILE A 154 2.53 1.78 -1.51
N ALA A 155 2.17 0.51 -1.32
CA ALA A 155 0.95 0.10 -0.64
C ALA A 155 1.29 -0.42 0.76
N VAL A 156 0.41 -0.18 1.74
CA VAL A 156 0.54 -0.74 3.09
C VAL A 156 -0.69 -1.57 3.40
N LEU A 157 -0.48 -2.86 3.63
CA LEU A 157 -1.56 -3.80 3.95
C LEU A 157 -1.95 -3.73 5.43
N PRO A 158 -3.18 -4.16 5.79
CA PRO A 158 -3.55 -4.32 7.19
C PRO A 158 -2.53 -5.23 7.88
N PHE A 159 -1.98 -4.80 9.01
CA PHE A 159 -1.07 -5.66 9.77
C PHE A 159 -1.87 -6.77 10.46
N ALA A 160 -1.36 -8.00 10.36
CA ALA A 160 -2.00 -9.16 10.98
C ALA A 160 -2.01 -9.03 12.51
N ASN A 161 -3.14 -9.34 13.14
CA ASN A 161 -3.23 -9.43 14.59
C ASN A 161 -2.69 -10.79 15.08
N ALA A 162 -1.43 -10.80 15.49
CA ALA A 162 -0.75 -11.99 16.01
C ALA A 162 -0.94 -12.18 17.53
N SER A 163 -1.82 -11.41 18.17
CA SER A 163 -2.05 -11.43 19.63
C SER A 163 -2.97 -12.58 20.08
N GLY A 164 -3.78 -13.13 19.18
CA GLY A 164 -4.79 -14.16 19.49
C GLY A 164 -6.07 -13.63 20.14
N ASP A 165 -6.13 -12.35 20.46
CA ASP A 165 -7.34 -11.64 20.92
C ASP A 165 -7.88 -10.76 19.80
N ALA A 166 -9.05 -11.12 19.26
CA ALA A 166 -9.70 -10.37 18.19
C ALA A 166 -10.01 -8.91 18.59
N ALA A 167 -10.19 -8.62 19.88
CA ALA A 167 -10.40 -7.26 20.36
C ALA A 167 -9.19 -6.33 20.15
N GLN A 168 -8.00 -6.87 19.83
CA GLN A 168 -6.79 -6.11 19.52
C GLN A 168 -6.60 -5.83 18.02
N ALA A 169 -7.51 -6.29 17.15
CA ALA A 169 -7.37 -6.12 15.69
C ALA A 169 -7.28 -4.64 15.28
N TYR A 170 -8.06 -3.76 15.93
CA TYR A 170 -8.02 -2.32 15.67
C TYR A 170 -6.63 -1.72 15.90
N PHE A 171 -5.85 -2.26 16.84
CA PHE A 171 -4.52 -1.75 17.15
C PHE A 171 -3.53 -2.09 16.02
N ALA A 172 -3.61 -3.31 15.48
CA ALA A 172 -2.77 -3.73 14.36
C ALA A 172 -3.08 -2.91 13.09
N SER A 173 -4.37 -2.77 12.77
CA SER A 173 -4.84 -1.90 11.67
C SER A 173 -4.41 -0.45 11.86
N GLY A 174 -4.50 0.07 13.10
CA GLY A 174 -4.10 1.43 13.44
C GLY A 174 -2.61 1.70 13.20
N VAL A 175 -1.73 0.76 13.57
CA VAL A 175 -0.28 0.88 13.30
C VAL A 175 0.00 0.94 11.79
N ALA A 176 -0.66 0.09 10.99
CA ALA A 176 -0.51 0.11 9.54
C ALA A 176 -1.02 1.43 8.93
N GLU A 177 -2.16 1.92 9.40
CA GLU A 177 -2.75 3.18 8.93
C GLU A 177 -1.87 4.40 9.28
N ASP A 178 -1.22 4.39 10.44
CA ASP A 178 -0.29 5.44 10.84
C ASP A 178 0.99 5.43 9.99
N LEU A 179 1.42 4.26 9.49
CA LEU A 179 2.50 4.18 8.50
C LEU A 179 2.06 4.76 7.15
N ILE A 180 0.81 4.53 6.72
CA ILE A 180 0.24 5.19 5.54
C ILE A 180 0.32 6.71 5.70
N VAL A 181 -0.14 7.23 6.85
CA VAL A 181 -0.12 8.68 7.16
C VAL A 181 1.31 9.24 7.27
N GLY A 182 2.25 8.46 7.79
CA GLY A 182 3.65 8.85 7.86
C GLY A 182 4.31 8.96 6.48
N LEU A 183 4.08 7.94 5.64
CA LEU A 183 4.63 7.85 4.29
C LEU A 183 3.96 8.84 3.32
N SER A 184 2.67 9.15 3.49
CA SER A 184 1.91 10.03 2.60
C SER A 184 2.47 11.45 2.55
N LYS A 185 3.05 11.90 3.67
CA LYS A 185 3.72 13.20 3.81
C LYS A 185 4.98 13.35 2.96
N VAL A 186 5.48 12.28 2.36
CA VAL A 186 6.72 12.27 1.58
C VAL A 186 6.39 12.48 0.10
N SER A 187 6.79 13.62 -0.45
CA SER A 187 6.45 14.05 -1.81
C SER A 187 7.06 13.20 -2.92
N ASP A 188 8.21 12.58 -2.65
CA ASP A 188 8.92 11.64 -3.54
C ASP A 188 8.26 10.24 -3.57
N LEU A 189 7.22 10.00 -2.76
CA LEU A 189 6.47 8.74 -2.72
C LEU A 189 5.03 8.95 -3.16
N ARG A 190 4.48 7.97 -3.88
CA ARG A 190 3.04 7.80 -4.07
C ARG A 190 2.57 6.73 -3.09
N VAL A 191 1.62 7.07 -2.23
CA VAL A 191 1.09 6.11 -1.25
C VAL A 191 -0.32 5.71 -1.66
N VAL A 192 -0.54 4.40 -1.80
CA VAL A 192 -1.87 3.85 -2.10
C VAL A 192 -2.80 4.11 -0.92
N SER A 193 -4.04 4.52 -1.22
CA SER A 193 -5.02 4.85 -0.18
C SER A 193 -5.32 3.65 0.72
N ARG A 194 -5.56 3.92 2.02
CA ARG A 194 -5.98 2.92 3.00
C ARG A 194 -7.20 2.12 2.51
N GLY A 195 -8.20 2.78 1.93
CA GLY A 195 -9.42 2.13 1.45
C GLY A 195 -9.15 1.07 0.38
N ALA A 196 -8.23 1.34 -0.55
CA ALA A 196 -7.83 0.37 -1.55
C ALA A 196 -7.04 -0.79 -0.94
N SER A 197 -5.98 -0.49 -0.18
CA SER A 197 -5.12 -1.53 0.41
C SER A 197 -5.85 -2.45 1.39
N PHE A 198 -6.79 -1.91 2.18
CA PHE A 198 -7.51 -2.68 3.20
C PHE A 198 -8.74 -3.42 2.64
N SER A 199 -9.09 -3.21 1.37
CA SER A 199 -10.19 -3.93 0.71
C SER A 199 -9.78 -5.30 0.18
N LEU A 200 -8.47 -5.56 0.07
CA LEU A 200 -7.93 -6.81 -0.44
C LEU A 200 -7.73 -7.81 0.70
N ASP A 201 -7.99 -9.08 0.41
CA ASP A 201 -7.72 -10.18 1.33
C ASP A 201 -6.24 -10.56 1.24
N ALA A 202 -5.43 -9.91 2.08
CA ALA A 202 -3.97 -10.10 2.10
C ALA A 202 -3.55 -11.54 2.42
N ASP A 203 -4.39 -12.32 3.12
CA ASP A 203 -4.08 -13.71 3.48
C ASP A 203 -4.38 -14.70 2.34
N ALA A 204 -5.24 -14.31 1.40
CA ALA A 204 -5.70 -15.16 0.31
C ALA A 204 -4.98 -14.95 -1.03
N MET A 205 -4.23 -13.84 -1.17
CA MET A 205 -3.66 -13.39 -2.44
C MET A 205 -2.13 -13.43 -2.44
N ASP A 206 -1.53 -13.70 -3.60
CA ASP A 206 -0.08 -13.55 -3.77
C ASP A 206 0.30 -12.06 -3.75
N ILE A 207 1.40 -11.71 -3.09
CA ILE A 207 1.82 -10.32 -2.90
C ILE A 207 2.04 -9.58 -4.24
N ARG A 208 2.42 -10.28 -5.31
CA ARG A 208 2.59 -9.69 -6.65
C ARG A 208 1.25 -9.37 -7.29
N GLU A 209 0.25 -10.23 -7.07
CA GLU A 209 -1.12 -9.95 -7.51
C GLU A 209 -1.70 -8.72 -6.77
N ILE A 210 -1.44 -8.61 -5.46
CA ILE A 210 -1.80 -7.43 -4.68
C ILE A 210 -1.09 -6.18 -5.23
N ALA A 211 0.21 -6.26 -5.49
CA ALA A 211 0.98 -5.17 -6.06
C ALA A 211 0.45 -4.73 -7.44
N ASP A 212 0.11 -5.67 -8.31
CA ASP A 212 -0.47 -5.41 -9.62
C ASP A 212 -1.83 -4.70 -9.52
N ILE A 213 -2.72 -5.18 -8.64
CA ILE A 213 -4.05 -4.56 -8.42
C ILE A 213 -3.91 -3.14 -7.86
N LEU A 214 -2.98 -2.94 -6.93
CA LEU A 214 -2.74 -1.64 -6.30
C LEU A 214 -1.80 -0.75 -7.13
N ASN A 215 -1.30 -1.23 -8.27
CA ASN A 215 -0.29 -0.58 -9.10
C ASN A 215 0.87 -0.05 -8.23
N ALA A 216 1.42 -0.90 -7.36
CA ALA A 216 2.41 -0.56 -6.36
C ALA A 216 3.77 -1.21 -6.67
N ASP A 217 4.85 -0.42 -6.64
CA ASP A 217 6.22 -0.92 -6.80
C ASP A 217 6.66 -1.72 -5.57
N TYR A 218 6.17 -1.32 -4.40
CA TYR A 218 6.42 -2.00 -3.13
C TYR A 218 5.14 -2.19 -2.32
N VAL A 219 5.08 -3.30 -1.60
CA VAL A 219 4.01 -3.59 -0.64
C VAL A 219 4.63 -3.78 0.75
N LEU A 220 4.13 -3.01 1.73
CA LEU A 220 4.49 -3.13 3.14
C LEU A 220 3.46 -4.02 3.83
N GLU A 221 3.91 -5.17 4.31
CA GLU A 221 3.13 -6.10 5.12
C GLU A 221 3.70 -6.18 6.54
N GLY A 222 2.91 -6.71 7.48
CA GLY A 222 3.36 -6.79 8.86
C GLY A 222 2.41 -7.51 9.80
N SER A 223 2.83 -7.61 11.06
CA SER A 223 2.03 -8.17 12.14
C SER A 223 2.30 -7.47 13.46
N VAL A 224 1.27 -7.39 14.30
CA VAL A 224 1.36 -6.85 15.65
C VAL A 224 0.91 -7.91 16.66
N ARG A 225 1.74 -8.13 17.68
CA ARG A 225 1.41 -8.95 18.85
C ARG A 225 1.54 -8.09 20.10
N ARG A 226 0.44 -7.93 20.83
CA ARG A 226 0.38 -7.19 22.09
C ARG A 226 -0.19 -8.06 23.19
N ASN A 227 0.52 -8.20 24.31
CA ASN A 227 0.06 -8.96 25.47
C ASN A 227 0.58 -8.36 26.78
N GLY A 228 -0.32 -7.93 27.67
CA GLY A 228 0.03 -7.48 29.01
C GLY A 228 1.08 -6.36 29.07
N GLY A 229 1.11 -5.47 28.07
CA GLY A 229 2.08 -4.38 27.92
C GLY A 229 3.26 -4.70 27.00
N ALA A 230 3.62 -5.98 26.81
CA ALA A 230 4.62 -6.37 25.82
C ALA A 230 4.08 -6.19 24.40
N LEU A 231 4.92 -5.62 23.53
CA LEU A 231 4.60 -5.33 22.14
C LEU A 231 5.69 -5.92 21.23
N ARG A 232 5.25 -6.66 20.22
CA ARG A 232 6.08 -7.09 19.10
C ARG A 232 5.45 -6.64 17.81
N VAL A 233 6.23 -5.95 16.98
CA VAL A 233 5.81 -5.56 15.63
C VAL A 233 6.83 -6.12 14.65
N SER A 234 6.35 -6.74 13.58
CA SER A 234 7.16 -7.14 12.44
C SER A 234 6.63 -6.42 11.22
N ALA A 235 7.51 -5.88 10.38
CA ALA A 235 7.15 -5.27 9.12
C ALA A 235 8.14 -5.70 8.04
N ALA A 236 7.66 -5.90 6.82
CA ALA A 236 8.47 -6.28 5.67
C ALA A 236 8.02 -5.50 4.44
N LEU A 237 9.00 -4.97 3.71
CA LEU A 237 8.83 -4.28 2.45
C LEU A 237 9.17 -5.25 1.32
N VAL A 238 8.16 -5.59 0.53
CA VAL A 238 8.25 -6.56 -0.56
C VAL A 238 8.25 -5.83 -1.89
N ASN A 239 9.14 -6.19 -2.81
CA ASN A 239 9.10 -5.69 -4.18
C ASN A 239 7.91 -6.32 -4.92
N GLY A 240 7.03 -5.48 -5.47
CA GLY A 240 5.79 -5.90 -6.12
C GLY A 240 6.00 -6.72 -7.40
N GLU A 241 7.09 -6.48 -8.13
CA GLU A 241 7.39 -7.19 -9.38
C GLU A 241 8.00 -8.58 -9.12
N THR A 242 8.99 -8.66 -8.22
CA THR A 242 9.75 -9.89 -7.99
C THR A 242 9.17 -10.75 -6.86
N GLY A 243 8.41 -10.15 -5.94
CA GLY A 243 7.99 -10.77 -4.69
C GLY A 243 9.13 -10.94 -3.67
N GLU A 244 10.30 -10.33 -3.92
CA GLU A 244 11.45 -10.42 -3.02
C GLU A 244 11.33 -9.44 -1.85
N ASN A 245 11.72 -9.88 -0.66
CA ASN A 245 11.84 -9.02 0.51
C ASN A 245 12.99 -8.04 0.33
N ALA A 246 12.67 -6.77 0.09
CA ALA A 246 13.64 -5.69 -0.03
C ALA A 246 14.15 -5.24 1.35
N TRP A 247 13.30 -5.35 2.38
CA TRP A 247 13.65 -5.01 3.75
C TRP A 247 12.68 -5.72 4.72
N ALA A 248 13.15 -6.01 5.93
CA ALA A 248 12.31 -6.45 7.01
C ALA A 248 12.91 -6.01 8.34
N GLU A 249 12.04 -5.60 9.26
CA GLU A 249 12.43 -5.20 10.60
C GLU A 249 11.46 -5.75 11.62
N ARG A 250 12.01 -6.00 12.81
CA ARG A 250 11.24 -6.48 13.94
C ARG A 250 11.59 -5.69 15.19
N TYR A 251 10.55 -5.34 15.90
CA TYR A 251 10.61 -4.70 17.19
C TYR A 251 10.08 -5.63 18.28
N ASP A 252 10.79 -5.62 19.40
CA ASP A 252 10.48 -6.35 20.63
C ASP A 252 10.64 -5.38 21.80
N GLY A 253 9.54 -4.94 22.40
CA GLY A 253 9.60 -3.98 23.50
C GLY A 253 8.27 -3.77 24.21
N SER A 254 8.06 -2.57 24.75
CA SER A 254 6.84 -2.20 25.47
C SER A 254 5.87 -1.44 24.56
N THR A 255 4.58 -1.50 24.88
CA THR A 255 3.56 -0.61 24.28
C THR A 255 3.88 0.86 24.59
N GLU A 256 4.51 1.14 25.73
CA GLU A 256 4.96 2.50 26.12
C GLU A 256 5.95 3.12 25.13
N ASP A 257 6.66 2.28 24.37
CA ASP A 257 7.71 2.69 23.44
C ASP A 257 7.20 2.72 21.98
N ILE A 258 5.89 2.51 21.75
CA ILE A 258 5.30 2.40 20.40
C ILE A 258 5.65 3.59 19.50
N PHE A 259 5.63 4.80 20.05
CA PHE A 259 5.86 6.01 19.28
C PHE A 259 7.31 6.13 18.79
N ALA A 260 8.27 5.78 19.65
CA ALA A 260 9.68 5.75 19.29
C ALA A 260 9.95 4.66 18.24
N PHE A 261 9.26 3.53 18.34
CA PHE A 261 9.31 2.48 17.34
C PHE A 261 8.76 2.94 15.99
N GLN A 262 7.56 3.54 15.93
CA GLN A 262 6.99 3.98 14.66
C GLN A 262 7.87 5.04 13.97
N GLU A 263 8.48 5.95 14.73
CA GLU A 263 9.45 6.92 14.20
C GLU A 263 10.70 6.23 13.64
N THR A 264 11.24 5.23 14.35
CA THR A 264 12.39 4.44 13.89
C THR A 264 12.05 3.66 12.62
N LEU A 265 10.89 3.02 12.60
CA LEU A 265 10.38 2.25 11.47
C LEU A 265 10.21 3.13 10.22
N LEU A 266 9.56 4.28 10.33
CA LEU A 266 9.43 5.22 9.21
C LEU A 266 10.81 5.66 8.69
N ASN A 267 11.73 6.04 9.59
CA ASN A 267 13.07 6.47 9.19
C ASN A 267 13.85 5.35 8.48
N SER A 268 13.70 4.11 8.95
CA SER A 268 14.27 2.92 8.32
C SER A 268 13.71 2.70 6.91
N LEU A 269 12.38 2.73 6.77
CA LEU A 269 11.69 2.61 5.48
C LEU A 269 12.13 3.68 4.47
N MET A 270 12.19 4.94 4.90
CA MET A 270 12.63 6.06 4.05
C MET A 270 14.08 5.91 3.59
N SER A 271 14.95 5.32 4.42
CA SER A 271 16.33 5.01 4.05
C SER A 271 16.43 3.93 2.97
N VAL A 272 15.60 2.88 3.06
CA VAL A 272 15.59 1.77 2.09
C VAL A 272 15.03 2.21 0.76
N LEU A 273 13.94 2.96 0.78
CA LEU A 273 13.31 3.51 -0.43
C LEU A 273 14.18 4.59 -1.10
N THR A 274 15.32 4.96 -0.49
CA THR A 274 16.27 5.97 -1.00
C THR A 274 15.60 7.33 -1.24
N VAL A 275 14.64 7.68 -0.38
CA VAL A 275 13.82 8.89 -0.55
C VAL A 275 14.51 10.12 0.04
N ARG A 276 14.46 11.26 -0.66
CA ARG A 276 15.07 12.51 -0.20
C ARG A 276 14.04 13.35 0.56
N LEU A 277 14.17 13.39 1.88
CA LEU A 277 13.34 14.26 2.70
C LEU A 277 13.85 15.70 2.70
N SER A 278 13.00 16.63 2.28
CA SER A 278 13.14 18.04 2.56
C SER A 278 13.16 18.29 4.08
N ARG A 279 13.62 19.47 4.49
CA ARG A 279 13.59 19.89 5.90
C ARG A 279 12.15 19.95 6.43
N ALA A 280 11.21 20.42 5.61
CA ALA A 280 9.82 20.55 6.00
C ALA A 280 9.18 19.17 6.24
N GLU A 281 9.48 18.17 5.42
CA GLU A 281 8.97 16.80 5.60
C GLU A 281 9.54 16.17 6.87
N ARG A 282 10.85 16.34 7.15
CA ARG A 282 11.47 15.90 8.41
C ARG A 282 10.79 16.47 9.65
N GLU A 283 10.39 17.74 9.61
CA GLU A 283 9.65 18.38 10.70
C GLU A 283 8.18 17.93 10.78
N ARG A 284 7.63 17.25 9.77
CA ARG A 284 6.23 16.74 9.72
C ARG A 284 6.09 15.25 10.01
N LEU A 285 7.19 14.49 10.00
CA LEU A 285 7.21 13.03 10.14
C LEU A 285 6.83 12.50 11.54
N GLY A 286 6.49 13.39 12.49
CA GLY A 286 5.82 12.99 13.73
C GLY A 286 4.44 12.42 13.44
N ILE A 287 4.20 11.19 13.90
CA ILE A 287 3.03 10.40 13.49
C ILE A 287 1.84 10.65 14.41
N ASN A 288 2.07 10.83 15.72
CA ASN A 288 1.02 10.46 16.67
C ASN A 288 0.37 11.59 17.43
N GLY A 289 0.82 12.84 17.32
CA GLY A 289 0.20 14.01 17.98
C GLY A 289 0.07 13.95 19.52
N THR A 290 0.38 12.80 20.14
CA THR A 290 0.30 12.48 21.56
C THR A 290 1.50 11.63 21.96
N ARG A 291 1.82 11.64 23.26
CA ARG A 291 2.75 10.71 23.92
C ARG A 291 2.05 9.86 24.98
N ASP A 292 0.73 10.00 25.11
CA ASP A 292 -0.08 9.20 26.03
C ASP A 292 -0.60 7.96 25.29
N VAL A 293 -0.11 6.78 25.69
CA VAL A 293 -0.48 5.51 25.05
C VAL A 293 -1.95 5.18 25.26
N ALA A 294 -2.56 5.56 26.38
CA ALA A 294 -3.97 5.31 26.62
C ALA A 294 -4.85 6.24 25.76
N ALA A 295 -4.44 7.49 25.56
CA ALA A 295 -5.11 8.40 24.63
C ALA A 295 -5.03 7.87 23.19
N TYR A 296 -3.87 7.38 22.78
CA TYR A 296 -3.65 6.77 21.48
C TYR A 296 -4.49 5.49 21.27
N ASP A 297 -4.54 4.59 22.25
CA ASP A 297 -5.36 3.37 22.23
C ASP A 297 -6.86 3.70 22.06
N ALA A 298 -7.36 4.66 22.85
CA ALA A 298 -8.75 5.13 22.76
C ALA A 298 -9.05 5.78 21.40
N TYR A 299 -8.10 6.54 20.85
CA TYR A 299 -8.19 7.14 19.53
C TYR A 299 -8.29 6.08 18.42
N LEU A 300 -7.39 5.09 18.38
CA LEU A 300 -7.42 4.04 17.37
C LEU A 300 -8.75 3.26 17.41
N ARG A 301 -9.26 2.98 18.62
CA ARG A 301 -10.57 2.34 18.78
C ARG A 301 -11.70 3.21 18.24
N GLY A 302 -11.64 4.52 18.50
CA GLY A 302 -12.62 5.49 17.99
C GLY A 302 -12.67 5.53 16.47
N ARG A 303 -11.51 5.55 15.80
CA ARG A 303 -11.41 5.51 14.33
C ARG A 303 -11.98 4.24 13.74
N GLU A 304 -11.64 3.08 14.31
CA GLU A 304 -12.14 1.81 13.79
C GLU A 304 -13.66 1.73 13.87
N LEU A 305 -14.23 2.19 14.99
CA LEU A 305 -15.69 2.31 15.15
C LEU A 305 -16.33 3.30 14.16
N GLU A 306 -15.65 4.41 13.87
CA GLU A 306 -16.07 5.36 12.84
C GLU A 306 -16.09 4.72 11.44
N ASN A 307 -15.05 3.95 11.09
CA ASN A 307 -14.92 3.27 9.79
C ASN A 307 -16.04 2.26 9.52
N LEU A 308 -16.60 1.64 10.57
CA LEU A 308 -17.74 0.72 10.45
C LEU A 308 -19.04 1.42 10.02
N TYR A 309 -19.12 2.75 10.16
CA TYR A 309 -20.16 3.58 9.58
C TYR A 309 -21.62 3.17 9.89
N THR A 310 -21.91 2.82 11.15
CA THR A 310 -23.28 2.55 11.61
C THR A 310 -23.73 3.55 12.66
N ARG A 311 -25.05 3.65 12.89
CA ARG A 311 -25.60 4.48 13.98
C ARG A 311 -25.04 4.09 15.36
N GLU A 312 -24.91 2.79 15.60
CA GLU A 312 -24.41 2.28 16.88
C GLU A 312 -22.91 2.56 17.05
N THR A 313 -22.11 2.20 16.05
CA THR A 313 -20.65 2.39 16.10
C THR A 313 -20.27 3.88 16.11
N ASN A 314 -21.07 4.76 15.50
CA ASN A 314 -20.88 6.22 15.60
C ASN A 314 -21.02 6.75 17.04
N LEU A 315 -21.94 6.20 17.84
CA LEU A 315 -22.07 6.58 19.26
C LEU A 315 -20.90 6.04 20.09
N GLN A 316 -20.43 4.83 19.78
CA GLN A 316 -19.28 4.23 20.45
C GLN A 316 -17.98 4.96 20.08
N ALA A 317 -17.83 5.38 18.82
CA ALA A 317 -16.71 6.18 18.34
C ALA A 317 -16.65 7.52 19.07
N GLU A 318 -17.78 8.20 19.25
CA GLU A 318 -17.86 9.44 20.04
C GLU A 318 -17.27 9.27 21.45
N GLU A 319 -17.65 8.20 22.16
CA GLU A 319 -17.18 7.96 23.53
C GLU A 319 -15.69 7.63 23.58
N ALA A 320 -15.19 6.83 22.64
CA ALA A 320 -13.77 6.48 22.54
C ALA A 320 -12.92 7.73 22.25
N LEU A 321 -13.33 8.55 21.28
CA LEU A 321 -12.62 9.78 20.92
C LEU A 321 -12.68 10.83 22.05
N LYS A 322 -13.80 10.96 22.75
CA LYS A 322 -13.90 11.80 23.95
C LYS A 322 -13.01 11.32 25.07
N THR A 323 -12.83 10.01 25.21
CA THR A 323 -11.88 9.43 26.17
C THR A 323 -10.46 9.81 25.80
N ALA A 324 -10.08 9.73 24.52
CA ALA A 324 -8.76 10.18 24.04
C ALA A 324 -8.50 11.65 24.39
N ILE A 325 -9.46 12.56 24.14
CA ILE A 325 -9.35 13.99 24.50
C ILE A 325 -9.22 14.20 26.01
N ARG A 326 -9.91 13.39 26.82
CA ARG A 326 -9.84 13.50 28.28
C ARG A 326 -8.47 13.12 28.83
N LEU A 327 -7.80 12.18 28.18
CA LEU A 327 -6.47 11.68 28.53
C LEU A 327 -5.39 12.65 28.03
N ASP A 328 -5.54 13.15 26.80
CA ASP A 328 -4.67 14.17 26.22
C ASP A 328 -5.49 15.29 25.54
N PRO A 329 -5.73 16.41 26.24
CA PRO A 329 -6.51 17.54 25.73
C PRO A 329 -5.89 18.30 24.56
N ASP A 330 -4.59 18.12 24.30
CA ASP A 330 -3.87 18.77 23.19
C ASP A 330 -3.77 17.84 21.97
N TYR A 331 -4.31 16.63 22.06
CA TYR A 331 -4.31 15.68 20.95
C TYR A 331 -5.32 16.08 19.86
N ALA A 332 -4.83 16.67 18.76
CA ALA A 332 -5.65 17.26 17.70
C ALA A 332 -6.51 16.25 16.91
N LEU A 333 -5.99 15.05 16.64
CA LEU A 333 -6.63 14.03 15.80
C LEU A 333 -8.03 13.60 16.32
N PRO A 334 -8.21 13.26 17.61
CA PRO A 334 -9.52 12.98 18.18
C PRO A 334 -10.56 14.09 17.95
N HIS A 335 -10.15 15.37 17.96
CA HIS A 335 -11.05 16.47 17.64
C HIS A 335 -11.49 16.44 16.17
N ALA A 336 -10.56 16.23 15.23
CA ALA A 336 -10.91 16.14 13.81
C ALA A 336 -11.86 14.96 13.52
N HIS A 337 -11.64 13.80 14.15
CA HIS A 337 -12.54 12.65 14.01
C HIS A 337 -13.90 12.88 14.69
N LEU A 338 -13.97 13.54 15.84
CA LEU A 338 -15.27 13.90 16.45
C LEU A 338 -16.08 14.84 15.56
N SER A 339 -15.42 15.75 14.84
CA SER A 339 -16.07 16.56 13.82
C SER A 339 -16.74 15.69 12.75
N GLN A 340 -16.03 14.68 12.23
CA GLN A 340 -16.57 13.75 11.23
C GLN A 340 -17.71 12.89 11.80
N VAL A 341 -17.56 12.33 13.00
CA VAL A 341 -18.60 11.59 13.72
C VAL A 341 -19.89 12.40 13.84
N TYR A 342 -19.80 13.68 14.23
CA TYR A 342 -20.97 14.56 14.31
C TYR A 342 -21.53 14.92 12.93
N SER A 343 -20.67 15.17 11.92
CA SER A 343 -21.10 15.44 10.54
C SER A 343 -21.91 14.28 9.95
N PHE A 344 -21.38 13.05 10.04
CA PHE A 344 -22.06 11.85 9.55
C PHE A 344 -23.38 11.61 10.25
N ARG A 345 -23.46 11.91 11.55
CA ARG A 345 -24.71 11.77 12.31
C ARG A 345 -25.80 12.70 11.79
N ALA A 346 -25.45 13.93 11.43
CA ALA A 346 -26.37 14.89 10.83
C ALA A 346 -26.77 14.48 9.40
N GLU A 347 -25.79 14.10 8.56
CA GLU A 347 -26.00 13.71 7.15
C GLU A 347 -26.91 12.47 7.00
N ASN A 348 -26.71 11.47 7.87
CA ASN A 348 -27.49 10.24 7.86
C ASN A 348 -28.80 10.34 8.66
N LYS A 349 -29.14 11.51 9.22
CA LYS A 349 -30.33 11.73 10.05
C LYS A 349 -30.43 10.75 11.23
N TRP A 350 -29.29 10.38 11.82
CA TRP A 350 -29.25 9.47 12.99
C TRP A 350 -29.74 10.15 14.28
N VAL A 351 -29.77 11.48 14.27
CA VAL A 351 -30.41 12.38 15.24
C VAL A 351 -31.02 13.58 14.49
N ASP A 352 -31.81 14.41 15.19
CA ASP A 352 -32.39 15.63 14.60
C ASP A 352 -31.27 16.55 14.04
N PRO A 353 -31.28 16.84 12.72
CA PRO A 353 -30.20 17.55 12.04
C PRO A 353 -30.13 19.06 12.34
N THR A 354 -31.15 19.64 12.99
CA THR A 354 -31.35 21.10 13.04
C THR A 354 -30.75 21.81 14.26
N GLY A 355 -29.91 21.15 15.06
CA GLY A 355 -29.17 21.82 16.13
C GLY A 355 -28.36 20.87 17.02
N PRO A 356 -27.62 21.45 17.97
CA PRO A 356 -26.35 21.02 18.61
C PRO A 356 -25.29 20.21 17.83
N THR A 357 -25.65 19.38 16.86
CA THR A 357 -24.70 18.41 16.25
C THR A 357 -23.73 19.08 15.27
N VAL A 358 -24.22 19.95 14.38
CA VAL A 358 -23.37 20.68 13.41
C VAL A 358 -22.47 21.69 14.11
N ASP A 359 -22.98 22.39 15.14
CA ASP A 359 -22.18 23.33 15.94
C ASP A 359 -21.04 22.62 16.66
N ARG A 360 -21.30 21.45 17.26
CA ARG A 360 -20.25 20.60 17.85
C ARG A 360 -19.25 20.13 16.79
N ALA A 361 -19.72 19.72 15.62
CA ALA A 361 -18.83 19.32 14.54
C ALA A 361 -17.86 20.46 14.16
N MET A 362 -18.39 21.68 14.05
CA MET A 362 -17.61 22.89 13.75
C MET A 362 -16.65 23.27 14.88
N GLU A 363 -17.09 23.19 16.14
CA GLU A 363 -16.25 23.43 17.32
C GLU A 363 -15.03 22.48 17.32
N HIS A 364 -15.27 21.19 17.13
CA HIS A 364 -14.21 20.18 17.11
C HIS A 364 -13.28 20.34 15.90
N ALA A 365 -13.80 20.65 14.70
CA ALA A 365 -12.96 20.91 13.52
C ALA A 365 -12.02 22.11 13.73
N ARG A 366 -12.56 23.22 14.22
CA ARG A 366 -11.77 24.43 14.53
C ARG A 366 -10.75 24.16 15.64
N ARG A 367 -11.13 23.39 16.66
CA ARG A 367 -10.22 23.02 17.74
C ARG A 367 -9.06 22.18 17.21
N ALA A 368 -9.31 21.22 16.33
CA ALA A 368 -8.27 20.41 15.70
C ALA A 368 -7.25 21.28 14.94
N VAL A 369 -7.72 22.19 14.07
CA VAL A 369 -6.84 23.13 13.34
C VAL A 369 -6.09 24.06 14.31
N SER A 370 -6.73 24.50 15.40
CA SER A 370 -6.06 25.37 16.39
C SER A 370 -4.98 24.66 17.21
N LEU A 371 -5.12 23.34 17.39
CA LEU A 371 -4.15 22.50 18.11
C LEU A 371 -2.97 22.15 17.20
N ASP A 372 -3.24 21.85 15.93
CA ASP A 372 -2.22 21.55 14.93
C ASP A 372 -2.66 22.00 13.52
N ASP A 373 -2.10 23.11 13.05
CA ASP A 373 -2.33 23.69 11.72
C ASP A 373 -1.50 23.02 10.60
N ARG A 374 -0.77 21.96 10.95
CA ARG A 374 0.00 21.11 10.04
C ARG A 374 -0.66 19.75 9.85
N LEU A 375 -1.81 19.50 10.50
CA LEU A 375 -2.56 18.26 10.40
C LEU A 375 -3.49 18.28 9.16
N PRO A 376 -3.19 17.53 8.08
CA PRO A 376 -4.01 17.54 6.86
C PRO A 376 -5.47 17.17 7.13
N PHE A 377 -5.69 16.20 8.02
CA PHE A 377 -7.02 15.70 8.38
C PHE A 377 -7.89 16.76 9.07
N ALA A 378 -7.30 17.66 9.86
CA ALA A 378 -8.04 18.74 10.50
C ALA A 378 -8.58 19.74 9.48
N HIS A 379 -7.74 20.13 8.51
CA HIS A 379 -8.14 20.98 7.39
C HIS A 379 -9.19 20.28 6.50
N PHE A 380 -9.01 19.00 6.18
CA PHE A 380 -10.01 18.22 5.44
C PHE A 380 -11.36 18.20 6.17
N ALA A 381 -11.38 17.92 7.47
CA ALA A 381 -12.60 17.87 8.27
C ALA A 381 -13.34 19.21 8.27
N LEU A 382 -12.60 20.32 8.42
CA LEU A 382 -13.15 21.67 8.38
C LEU A 382 -13.69 22.03 6.99
N GLY A 383 -12.95 21.72 5.92
CA GLY A 383 -13.38 21.96 4.55
C GLY A 383 -14.65 21.19 4.19
N ARG A 384 -14.74 19.93 4.64
CA ARG A 384 -15.93 19.08 4.43
C ARG A 384 -17.16 19.65 5.11
N LEU A 385 -17.05 20.15 6.33
CA LEU A 385 -18.15 20.85 7.00
C LEU A 385 -18.58 22.09 6.22
N HIS A 386 -17.63 22.92 5.77
CA HIS A 386 -17.96 24.12 4.99
C HIS A 386 -18.58 23.80 3.61
N THR A 387 -18.36 22.61 3.07
CA THR A 387 -19.00 22.13 1.83
C THR A 387 -20.44 21.64 2.07
N ARG A 388 -20.67 20.96 3.19
CA ARG A 388 -21.91 20.21 3.47
C ARG A 388 -22.85 20.87 4.49
N SER A 389 -22.48 22.04 5.02
CA SER A 389 -23.30 22.81 5.96
C SER A 389 -24.59 23.33 5.32
N PHE A 390 -25.62 23.60 6.13
CA PHE A 390 -26.88 24.23 5.67
C PHE A 390 -26.67 25.62 5.03
N SER A 391 -25.57 26.29 5.36
CA SER A 391 -25.07 27.48 4.67
C SER A 391 -23.61 27.23 4.28
N PRO A 392 -23.37 26.63 3.09
CA PRO A 392 -22.02 26.33 2.66
C PRO A 392 -21.19 27.61 2.48
N ASP A 393 -19.92 27.54 2.85
CA ASP A 393 -18.93 28.56 2.50
C ASP A 393 -17.84 27.88 1.66
N PHE A 394 -18.07 27.83 0.35
CA PHE A 394 -17.17 27.16 -0.58
C PHE A 394 -15.79 27.82 -0.65
N LYS A 395 -15.70 29.12 -0.36
CA LYS A 395 -14.42 29.82 -0.31
C LYS A 395 -13.55 29.28 0.83
N ILE A 396 -14.13 29.11 2.02
CA ILE A 396 -13.42 28.48 3.14
C ILE A 396 -13.13 27.02 2.81
N ALA A 397 -14.11 26.25 2.33
CA ALA A 397 -13.90 24.85 2.01
C ALA A 397 -12.75 24.62 1.02
N ILE A 398 -12.69 25.40 -0.06
CA ILE A 398 -11.62 25.34 -1.07
C ILE A 398 -10.26 25.65 -0.44
N ALA A 399 -10.17 26.66 0.43
CA ALA A 399 -8.92 27.02 1.10
C ALA A 399 -8.44 25.89 2.02
N GLU A 400 -9.34 25.30 2.79
CA GLU A 400 -9.03 24.21 3.72
C GLU A 400 -8.60 22.93 2.98
N PHE A 401 -9.30 22.52 1.90
CA PHE A 401 -8.86 21.36 1.12
C PHE A 401 -7.52 21.59 0.41
N ARG A 402 -7.29 22.78 -0.15
CA ARG A 402 -5.97 23.12 -0.70
C ARG A 402 -4.89 23.03 0.36
N ARG A 403 -5.17 23.50 1.58
CA ARG A 403 -4.23 23.39 2.70
C ARG A 403 -3.95 21.93 3.08
N ALA A 404 -4.96 21.08 3.10
CA ALA A 404 -4.78 19.64 3.33
C ALA A 404 -3.85 19.02 2.26
N ILE A 405 -4.06 19.35 0.98
CA ILE A 405 -3.23 18.88 -0.15
C ILE A 405 -1.80 19.41 -0.07
N GLU A 406 -1.59 20.67 0.33
CA GLU A 406 -0.25 21.25 0.55
C GLU A 406 0.53 20.57 1.68
N LEU A 407 -0.19 20.10 2.71
CA LEU A 407 0.40 19.43 3.86
C LEU A 407 0.70 17.96 3.56
N ASP A 408 -0.21 17.29 2.84
CA ASP A 408 -0.11 15.91 2.38
C ASP A 408 -0.61 15.77 0.94
N PRO A 409 0.30 15.79 -0.06
CA PRO A 409 -0.05 15.62 -1.46
C PRO A 409 -0.65 14.25 -1.79
N ASN A 410 -0.46 13.24 -0.94
CA ASN A 410 -1.02 11.90 -1.07
C ASN A 410 -2.39 11.76 -0.41
N TYR A 411 -2.93 12.81 0.20
CA TYR A 411 -4.26 12.74 0.80
C TYR A 411 -5.37 12.83 -0.25
N VAL A 412 -5.64 11.70 -0.92
CA VAL A 412 -6.49 11.62 -2.12
C VAL A 412 -7.92 12.14 -1.89
N ASP A 413 -8.50 11.90 -0.72
CA ASP A 413 -9.86 12.38 -0.43
C ASP A 413 -9.96 13.91 -0.48
N ALA A 414 -8.91 14.66 -0.13
CA ALA A 414 -8.93 16.11 -0.22
C ALA A 414 -9.08 16.60 -1.68
N TYR A 415 -8.52 15.90 -2.67
CA TYR A 415 -8.71 16.22 -4.09
C TYR A 415 -10.16 16.01 -4.52
N MET A 416 -10.76 14.87 -4.13
CA MET A 416 -12.13 14.53 -4.53
C MET A 416 -13.17 15.43 -3.86
N PHE A 417 -12.97 15.80 -2.61
CA PHE A 417 -13.86 16.74 -1.94
C PHE A 417 -13.66 18.19 -2.43
N LEU A 418 -12.44 18.58 -2.80
CA LEU A 418 -12.20 19.85 -3.47
C LEU A 418 -12.89 19.90 -4.85
N ALA A 419 -12.81 18.82 -5.63
CA ALA A 419 -13.51 18.69 -6.91
C ALA A 419 -15.04 18.85 -6.73
N ASN A 420 -15.63 18.14 -5.76
CA ASN A 420 -17.05 18.29 -5.43
C ASN A 420 -17.41 19.72 -5.06
N THR A 421 -16.54 20.39 -4.30
CA THR A 421 -16.76 21.79 -3.90
C THR A 421 -16.78 22.72 -5.10
N TYR A 422 -15.84 22.56 -6.05
CA TYR A 422 -15.87 23.32 -7.29
C TYR A 422 -17.13 23.05 -8.11
N ILE A 423 -17.57 21.80 -8.22
CA ILE A 423 -18.81 21.46 -8.93
C ILE A 423 -20.01 22.17 -8.29
N PHE A 424 -20.13 22.15 -6.96
CA PHE A 424 -21.22 22.83 -6.26
C PHE A 424 -21.15 24.36 -6.33
N ASP A 425 -19.94 24.92 -6.51
CA ASP A 425 -19.64 26.34 -6.73
C ASP A 425 -19.81 26.78 -8.20
N GLY A 426 -20.31 25.91 -9.09
CA GLY A 426 -20.54 26.26 -10.51
C GLY A 426 -19.30 26.16 -11.41
N ARG A 427 -18.26 25.44 -10.97
CA ARG A 427 -16.90 25.46 -11.53
C ARG A 427 -16.43 24.05 -11.89
N ALA A 428 -17.25 23.31 -12.62
CA ALA A 428 -17.00 21.90 -12.94
C ALA A 428 -15.70 21.67 -13.76
N GLU A 429 -15.27 22.64 -14.57
CA GLU A 429 -14.01 22.52 -15.33
C GLU A 429 -12.79 22.41 -14.40
N GLU A 430 -12.73 23.19 -13.32
CA GLU A 430 -11.64 23.13 -12.34
C GLU A 430 -11.62 21.83 -11.52
N ALA A 431 -12.72 21.07 -11.51
CA ALA A 431 -12.80 19.78 -10.85
C ALA A 431 -12.10 18.66 -11.64
N LEU A 432 -12.05 18.74 -12.97
CA LEU A 432 -11.50 17.69 -13.84
C LEU A 432 -10.06 17.27 -13.51
N PRO A 433 -9.07 18.18 -13.38
CA PRO A 433 -7.71 17.77 -13.05
C PRO A 433 -7.61 17.11 -11.67
N LEU A 434 -8.45 17.52 -10.71
CA LEU A 434 -8.48 16.94 -9.37
C LEU A 434 -9.08 15.53 -9.36
N ILE A 435 -10.13 15.31 -10.15
CA ILE A 435 -10.75 13.98 -10.34
C ILE A 435 -9.74 13.03 -10.98
N ALA A 436 -9.03 13.49 -12.02
CA ALA A 436 -7.97 12.71 -12.66
C ALA A 436 -6.86 12.33 -11.67
N GLU A 437 -6.44 13.26 -10.82
CA GLU A 437 -5.46 12.99 -9.77
C GLU A 437 -5.97 11.97 -8.74
N GLY A 438 -7.25 12.06 -8.37
CA GLY A 438 -7.92 11.10 -7.52
C GLY A 438 -7.84 9.67 -8.06
N PHE A 439 -8.24 9.47 -9.31
CA PHE A 439 -8.14 8.16 -9.98
C PHE A 439 -6.70 7.68 -10.15
N ALA A 440 -5.76 8.57 -10.45
CA ALA A 440 -4.35 8.21 -10.59
C ALA A 440 -3.73 7.71 -9.27
N ARG A 441 -4.20 8.22 -8.13
CA ARG A 441 -3.69 7.85 -6.79
C ARG A 441 -4.46 6.72 -6.13
N ASN A 442 -5.65 6.38 -6.61
CA ASN A 442 -6.49 5.35 -6.02
C ASN A 442 -7.00 4.34 -7.07
N PRO A 443 -6.28 3.21 -7.25
CA PRO A 443 -6.63 2.20 -8.27
C PRO A 443 -7.97 1.51 -7.98
N ILE A 444 -8.36 1.43 -6.70
CA ILE A 444 -9.67 0.91 -6.26
C ILE A 444 -10.55 2.09 -5.83
N ALA A 445 -10.86 2.96 -6.79
CA ALA A 445 -11.61 4.18 -6.56
C ALA A 445 -12.98 3.92 -5.91
N PRO A 446 -13.33 4.52 -4.76
CA PRO A 446 -14.65 4.32 -4.18
C PRO A 446 -15.79 4.91 -5.04
N TYR A 447 -17.05 4.59 -4.70
CA TYR A 447 -18.21 5.05 -5.47
C TYR A 447 -18.27 6.58 -5.63
N TRP A 448 -17.81 7.33 -4.62
CA TRP A 448 -17.87 8.79 -4.63
C TRP A 448 -16.90 9.43 -5.63
N TYR A 449 -15.92 8.69 -6.16
CA TYR A 449 -15.02 9.18 -7.20
C TYR A 449 -15.74 9.24 -8.54
N HIS A 450 -16.42 8.14 -8.88
CA HIS A 450 -17.29 8.04 -10.05
C HIS A 450 -18.47 9.00 -9.95
N LEU A 451 -19.00 9.23 -8.75
CA LEU A 451 -19.99 10.28 -8.51
C LEU A 451 -19.44 11.67 -8.87
N ALA A 452 -18.23 12.04 -8.41
CA ALA A 452 -17.63 13.33 -8.72
C ALA A 452 -17.40 13.50 -10.23
N GLU A 453 -16.90 12.47 -10.91
CA GLU A 453 -16.72 12.45 -12.36
C GLU A 453 -18.06 12.63 -13.10
N GLY A 454 -19.08 11.88 -12.70
CA GLY A 454 -20.41 11.94 -13.30
C GLY A 454 -21.10 13.30 -13.09
N MET A 455 -20.97 13.88 -11.88
CA MET A 455 -21.47 15.22 -11.61
C MET A 455 -20.77 16.28 -12.46
N ALA A 456 -19.45 16.20 -12.60
CA ALA A 456 -18.70 17.13 -13.45
C ALA A 456 -19.13 17.00 -14.92
N ALA A 457 -19.20 15.77 -15.45
CA ALA A 457 -19.62 15.50 -16.81
C ALA A 457 -21.04 16.03 -17.09
N TYR A 458 -21.97 15.83 -16.15
CA TYR A 458 -23.35 16.33 -16.26
C TYR A 458 -23.40 17.85 -16.44
N PHE A 459 -22.69 18.61 -15.60
CA PHE A 459 -22.71 20.08 -15.69
C PHE A 459 -21.91 20.64 -16.86
N LEU A 460 -20.99 19.85 -17.43
CA LEU A 460 -20.27 20.18 -18.65
C LEU A 460 -21.05 19.77 -19.93
N GLY A 461 -22.21 19.14 -19.78
CA GLY A 461 -23.07 18.72 -20.89
C GLY A 461 -22.64 17.41 -21.56
N ASP A 462 -21.69 16.67 -20.99
CA ASP A 462 -21.29 15.34 -21.44
C ASP A 462 -22.15 14.28 -20.74
N TYR A 463 -23.39 14.17 -21.17
CA TYR A 463 -24.39 13.32 -20.53
C TYR A 463 -24.12 11.81 -20.71
N ASP A 464 -23.51 11.40 -21.82
CA ASP A 464 -23.09 10.00 -22.04
C ASP A 464 -22.03 9.59 -21.01
N LYS A 465 -21.03 10.46 -20.78
CA LYS A 465 -20.03 10.22 -19.75
C LYS A 465 -20.64 10.27 -18.34
N ALA A 466 -21.56 11.20 -18.11
CA ALA A 466 -22.28 11.30 -16.84
C ALA A 466 -23.00 9.99 -16.52
N GLU A 467 -23.77 9.45 -17.46
CA GLU A 467 -24.46 8.16 -17.31
C GLU A 467 -23.48 7.04 -16.97
N ALA A 468 -22.40 6.90 -17.73
CA ALA A 468 -21.41 5.86 -17.54
C ALA A 468 -20.79 5.90 -16.13
N SER A 469 -20.31 7.06 -15.68
CA SER A 469 -19.67 7.19 -14.37
C SER A 469 -20.70 7.07 -13.23
N LEU A 470 -21.88 7.65 -13.37
CA LEU A 470 -22.92 7.59 -12.31
C LEU A 470 -23.48 6.18 -12.13
N THR A 471 -23.57 5.39 -13.21
CA THR A 471 -23.97 3.98 -13.14
C THR A 471 -22.95 3.17 -12.34
N VAL A 472 -21.65 3.36 -12.58
CA VAL A 472 -20.60 2.73 -11.77
C VAL A 472 -20.69 3.16 -10.30
N ALA A 473 -20.99 4.44 -10.03
CA ALA A 473 -21.18 4.94 -8.68
C ALA A 473 -22.39 4.27 -7.98
N LYS A 474 -23.52 4.11 -8.69
CA LYS A 474 -24.72 3.43 -8.20
C LYS A 474 -24.43 1.96 -7.91
N ASP A 475 -23.80 1.25 -8.83
CA ASP A 475 -23.53 -0.19 -8.68
C ASP A 475 -22.56 -0.48 -7.54
N ARG A 476 -21.59 0.41 -7.29
CA ARG A 476 -20.66 0.30 -6.15
C ARG A 476 -21.32 0.60 -4.81
N ASN A 477 -22.36 1.44 -4.79
CA ASN A 477 -23.15 1.68 -3.58
C ASN A 477 -24.63 1.97 -3.91
N PRO A 478 -25.47 0.92 -4.03
CA PRO A 478 -26.88 1.06 -4.38
C PRO A 478 -27.73 1.76 -3.31
N THR A 479 -27.18 1.97 -2.11
CA THR A 479 -27.88 2.67 -1.02
C THR A 479 -27.58 4.17 -0.99
N ALA A 480 -26.60 4.63 -1.77
CA ALA A 480 -26.25 6.04 -1.85
C ALA A 480 -27.28 6.80 -2.71
N PRO A 481 -27.92 7.87 -2.20
CA PRO A 481 -28.97 8.58 -2.92
C PRO A 481 -28.46 9.49 -4.07
N TYR A 482 -27.20 9.94 -4.01
CA TYR A 482 -26.67 10.93 -4.96
C TYR A 482 -26.57 10.42 -6.42
N PRO A 483 -26.03 9.21 -6.68
CA PRO A 483 -25.98 8.68 -8.04
C PRO A 483 -27.35 8.66 -8.74
N TYR A 484 -28.40 8.17 -8.07
CA TYR A 484 -29.77 8.15 -8.60
C TYR A 484 -30.27 9.53 -9.00
N ARG A 485 -30.07 10.54 -8.15
CA ARG A 485 -30.50 11.90 -8.45
C ARG A 485 -29.87 12.41 -9.74
N PHE A 486 -28.55 12.23 -9.89
CA PHE A 486 -27.88 12.67 -11.10
C PHE A 486 -28.24 11.81 -12.31
N LEU A 487 -28.48 10.51 -12.17
CA LEU A 487 -28.96 9.65 -13.25
C LEU A 487 -30.35 10.07 -13.75
N ILE A 488 -31.31 10.35 -12.86
CA ILE A 488 -32.63 10.87 -13.26
C ILE A 488 -32.48 12.14 -14.10
N ALA A 489 -31.67 13.09 -13.62
CA ALA A 489 -31.44 14.33 -14.36
C ALA A 489 -30.71 14.09 -15.68
N THR A 490 -29.77 13.14 -15.73
CA THR A 490 -29.01 12.76 -16.93
C THR A 490 -29.91 12.13 -17.98
N TYR A 491 -30.74 11.16 -17.59
CA TYR A 491 -31.72 10.53 -18.47
C TYR A 491 -32.77 11.51 -19.00
N GLY A 492 -33.18 12.48 -18.18
CA GLY A 492 -33.99 13.60 -18.67
C GLY A 492 -33.30 14.42 -19.75
N GLN A 493 -32.02 14.74 -19.59
CA GLN A 493 -31.26 15.47 -20.61
C GLN A 493 -31.02 14.66 -21.89
N LEU A 494 -30.94 13.33 -21.78
CA LEU A 494 -30.84 12.39 -22.90
C LEU A 494 -32.20 12.04 -23.54
N GLU A 495 -33.31 12.59 -23.02
CA GLU A 495 -34.67 12.26 -23.44
C GLU A 495 -35.04 10.76 -23.28
N GLN A 496 -34.39 10.07 -22.35
CA GLN A 496 -34.59 8.66 -22.01
C GLN A 496 -35.55 8.53 -20.83
N VAL A 497 -36.83 8.83 -21.05
CA VAL A 497 -37.84 8.94 -19.98
C VAL A 497 -38.05 7.62 -19.23
N ASP A 498 -38.06 6.48 -19.92
CA ASP A 498 -38.28 5.17 -19.28
C ASP A 498 -37.17 4.82 -18.26
N ASP A 499 -35.92 5.15 -18.58
CA ASP A 499 -34.78 4.95 -17.68
C ASP A 499 -34.80 5.96 -16.52
N ALA A 500 -35.23 7.19 -16.77
CA ALA A 500 -35.43 8.20 -15.74
C ALA A 500 -36.51 7.80 -14.73
N ASP A 501 -37.64 7.28 -15.21
CA ASP A 501 -38.73 6.75 -14.39
C ASP A 501 -38.26 5.57 -13.54
N TRP A 502 -37.50 4.65 -14.13
CA TRP A 502 -36.90 3.54 -13.39
C TRP A 502 -35.96 4.02 -12.27
N MET A 503 -35.08 4.98 -12.55
CA MET A 503 -34.20 5.57 -11.53
C MET A 503 -34.98 6.33 -10.44
N ALA A 504 -36.07 7.01 -10.79
CA ALA A 504 -36.94 7.68 -9.83
C ALA A 504 -37.60 6.68 -8.89
N MET A 505 -38.09 5.55 -9.42
CA MET A 505 -38.63 4.45 -8.61
C MET A 505 -37.59 3.86 -7.66
N GLU A 506 -36.36 3.61 -8.13
CA GLU A 506 -35.28 3.15 -7.25
C GLU A 506 -34.93 4.19 -6.17
N TYR A 507 -34.94 5.48 -6.50
CA TYR A 507 -34.71 6.56 -5.55
C TYR A 507 -35.80 6.63 -4.46
N GLU A 508 -37.05 6.43 -4.84
CA GLU A 508 -38.18 6.38 -3.90
C GLU A 508 -38.13 5.13 -3.01
N ALA A 509 -37.65 4.00 -3.53
CA ALA A 509 -37.42 2.79 -2.73
C ALA A 509 -36.40 3.01 -1.59
N LEU A 510 -35.52 4.02 -1.69
CA LEU A 510 -34.64 4.47 -0.61
C LEU A 510 -35.35 5.35 0.45
N GLY A 511 -36.68 5.49 0.36
CA GLY A 511 -37.48 6.31 1.27
C GLY A 511 -37.34 7.82 1.04
N ARG A 512 -37.02 8.22 -0.20
CA ARG A 512 -36.85 9.62 -0.61
C ARG A 512 -38.00 10.02 -1.55
N SER A 513 -38.18 11.33 -1.78
CA SER A 513 -39.21 11.86 -2.67
C SER A 513 -38.59 12.30 -4.00
N ALA A 514 -39.13 11.80 -5.11
CA ALA A 514 -38.68 12.12 -6.47
C ALA A 514 -39.52 13.24 -7.10
N THR A 515 -39.67 14.38 -6.42
CA THR A 515 -40.18 15.62 -7.05
C THR A 515 -39.05 16.58 -7.36
N VAL A 516 -39.24 17.46 -8.35
CA VAL A 516 -38.27 18.49 -8.74
C VAL A 516 -37.84 19.30 -7.50
N SER A 517 -38.81 19.79 -6.73
CA SER A 517 -38.58 20.57 -5.51
C SER A 517 -37.78 19.79 -4.46
N ALA A 518 -38.15 18.53 -4.15
CA ALA A 518 -37.48 17.73 -3.14
C ALA A 518 -36.02 17.40 -3.51
N LEU A 519 -35.76 17.14 -4.80
CA LEU A 519 -34.42 16.86 -5.33
C LEU A 519 -33.54 18.10 -5.32
N LEU A 520 -34.09 19.28 -5.61
CA LEU A 520 -33.38 20.57 -5.58
C LEU A 520 -33.13 21.11 -4.16
N GLU A 521 -34.05 20.89 -3.22
CA GLU A 521 -33.90 21.34 -1.83
C GLU A 521 -32.71 20.66 -1.16
N THR A 522 -32.52 19.38 -1.45
CA THR A 522 -31.47 18.57 -0.84
C THR A 522 -30.19 18.51 -1.69
N ALA A 523 -30.08 19.33 -2.74
CA ALA A 523 -28.87 19.45 -3.55
C ALA A 523 -27.96 20.54 -2.98
N SER A 524 -26.67 20.23 -2.83
CA SER A 524 -25.65 21.17 -2.35
C SER A 524 -25.24 22.23 -3.36
N ILE A 525 -25.87 22.28 -4.54
CA ILE A 525 -25.57 23.21 -5.64
C ILE A 525 -26.05 24.61 -5.28
N GLN A 526 -25.15 25.59 -5.21
CA GLN A 526 -25.49 27.00 -4.94
C GLN A 526 -25.60 27.84 -6.21
N ASP A 527 -24.82 27.50 -7.24
CA ASP A 527 -24.84 28.24 -8.51
C ASP A 527 -26.23 28.17 -9.18
N ALA A 528 -26.77 29.34 -9.52
CA ALA A 528 -28.13 29.45 -10.04
C ALA A 528 -28.27 28.81 -11.44
N ALA A 529 -27.24 28.87 -12.27
CA ALA A 529 -27.28 28.26 -13.60
C ALA A 529 -27.25 26.73 -13.49
N TYR A 530 -26.39 26.19 -12.62
CA TYR A 530 -26.33 24.74 -12.39
C TYR A 530 -27.62 24.22 -11.76
N ARG A 531 -28.24 24.98 -10.83
CA ARG A 531 -29.55 24.63 -10.28
C ARG A 531 -30.62 24.56 -11.36
N GLU A 532 -30.63 25.48 -12.33
CA GLU A 532 -31.60 25.45 -13.42
C GLU A 532 -31.33 24.30 -14.40
N ILE A 533 -30.08 24.02 -14.78
CA ILE A 533 -29.72 22.86 -15.62
C ILE A 533 -30.23 21.57 -14.97
N PHE A 534 -30.04 21.44 -13.65
CA PHE A 534 -30.48 20.27 -12.90
C PHE A 534 -32.00 20.17 -12.82
N ALA A 535 -32.69 21.29 -12.58
CA ALA A 535 -34.15 21.38 -12.58
C ALA A 535 -34.74 21.01 -13.95
N GLU A 536 -34.15 21.51 -15.04
CA GLU A 536 -34.53 21.18 -16.40
C GLU A 536 -34.40 19.67 -16.67
N GLY A 537 -33.30 19.05 -16.23
CA GLY A 537 -33.12 17.60 -16.32
C GLY A 537 -34.26 16.83 -15.64
N PHE A 538 -34.65 17.20 -14.43
CA PHE A 538 -35.78 16.57 -13.73
C PHE A 538 -37.13 16.77 -14.44
N ARG A 539 -37.39 17.96 -14.99
CA ARG A 539 -38.62 18.22 -15.74
C ARG A 539 -38.68 17.41 -17.03
N LYS A 540 -37.55 17.30 -17.75
CA LYS A 540 -37.45 16.45 -18.95
C LYS A 540 -37.59 14.96 -18.64
N ALA A 541 -37.15 14.55 -17.44
CA ALA A 541 -37.39 13.21 -16.90
C ALA A 541 -38.87 12.95 -16.55
N GLY A 542 -39.77 13.93 -16.67
CA GLY A 542 -41.21 13.75 -16.40
C GLY A 542 -41.58 13.81 -14.92
N LEU A 543 -40.66 14.22 -14.04
CA LEU A 543 -40.94 14.29 -12.60
C LEU A 543 -41.99 15.36 -12.25
N PRO A 544 -42.83 15.11 -11.23
CA PRO A 544 -43.72 16.11 -10.67
C PRO A 544 -42.92 17.23 -9.99
N GLU A 545 -43.49 18.45 -9.97
CA GLU A 545 -42.87 19.64 -9.36
C GLU A 545 -42.62 19.51 -7.84
#